data_AF-A0AAV8D8S3-F1
#
_entry.id   AF-A0AAV8D8S3-F1
#
_cell.length_a   1.000
_cell.length_b   1.000
_cell.length_c   1.000
_cell.angle_alpha   90.00
_cell.angle_beta   90.00
_cell.angle_gamma   90.00
#
_symmetry.space_group_name_H-M   'P 1'
#
loop_
_entity.id
_entity.type
_entity.pdbx_description
1 polymer ?
#
loop_
_entity_poly.entity_id
_entity_poly.type
_entity_poly.pdbx_seq_one_letter_code
_entity_poly.pdbx_strand_id
1 'polypeptide(L)'
;MLEVTALAQERNLGVDFGEIYKKSDLYQRNKRLIKELSTLAPDSNDLNFTTQFSQPFLVQCQACLWKQNLSYWRNPSYTAIRQFFTTVMALFFGSAFWDLGGKRKKQQDLFNSLGSMYVSVGIEIPYIFVQSLVYGCIVYAMVGFEWTLTKFFWYWFFMYFTFLYYTFYGMMLVGLTPNYAVASIISSAFNSLWNLFSGYLIPRTKIPIWWRWFYWTCPVSWTLYGLVASQFGDLEDELDNGETIKEFIRSYFGFKESLIHGVAMVVVGFSVLFLLLFAYSIKRFNFQKR
;
A
#
# COMPACT_ATOMS: atom_id res chain seq x y z
N MET A 1 43.11 -1.67 7.94
CA MET A 1 43.69 -2.44 9.06
C MET A 1 43.08 -3.84 9.23
N LEU A 2 41.84 -4.11 8.76
CA LEU A 2 41.21 -5.44 8.83
C LEU A 2 41.70 -6.45 7.77
N GLU A 3 42.43 -6.02 6.74
CA GLU A 3 43.00 -6.93 5.71
C GLU A 3 44.13 -7.82 6.26
N VAL A 4 44.82 -7.38 7.31
CA VAL A 4 45.97 -8.11 7.89
C VAL A 4 45.52 -9.32 8.73
N THR A 5 44.27 -9.31 9.21
CA THR A 5 43.65 -10.40 10.00
C THR A 5 42.62 -11.20 9.20
N ALA A 6 42.65 -11.11 7.87
CA ALA A 6 41.72 -11.83 7.01
C ALA A 6 42.10 -13.32 6.90
N LEU A 7 41.10 -14.19 6.70
CA LEU A 7 41.26 -15.64 6.52
C LEU A 7 42.25 -16.00 5.39
N ALA A 8 42.33 -15.16 4.35
CA ALA A 8 43.30 -15.34 3.26
C ALA A 8 44.74 -15.16 3.74
N GLN A 9 44.98 -14.23 4.66
CA GLN A 9 46.30 -13.95 5.21
C GLN A 9 46.72 -14.99 6.26
N GLU A 10 45.77 -15.49 7.06
CA GLU A 10 45.96 -16.66 7.95
C GLU A 10 46.43 -17.89 7.17
N ARG A 11 45.81 -18.15 6.02
CA ARG A 11 46.18 -19.27 5.14
C ARG A 11 47.57 -19.08 4.52
N ASN A 12 47.91 -17.85 4.13
CA ASN A 12 49.23 -17.54 3.58
C ASN A 12 50.35 -17.63 4.62
N LEU A 13 50.09 -17.23 5.86
CA LEU A 13 51.05 -17.28 6.97
C LEU A 13 51.09 -18.66 7.67
N GLY A 14 50.14 -19.55 7.36
CA GLY A 14 50.02 -20.87 7.98
C GLY A 14 49.62 -20.82 9.46
N VAL A 15 48.97 -19.75 9.89
CA VAL A 15 48.67 -19.44 11.29
C VAL A 15 47.19 -19.14 11.46
N ASP A 16 46.58 -19.68 12.51
CA ASP A 16 45.21 -19.35 12.94
C ASP A 16 45.28 -18.32 14.08
N PHE A 17 44.87 -17.08 13.81
CA PHE A 17 44.92 -16.02 14.82
C PHE A 17 43.90 -16.24 15.95
N GLY A 18 42.82 -17.00 15.70
CA GLY A 18 41.85 -17.39 16.70
C GLY A 18 42.44 -18.34 17.75
N GLU A 19 43.23 -19.33 17.32
CA GLU A 19 44.01 -20.21 18.20
C GLU A 19 45.07 -19.43 19.00
N ILE A 20 45.81 -18.53 18.33
CA ILE A 20 46.82 -17.70 19.00
C ILE A 20 46.18 -16.81 20.06
N TYR A 21 45.06 -16.15 19.73
CA TYR A 21 44.37 -15.29 20.69
C TYR A 21 43.91 -16.10 21.90
N LYS A 22 43.32 -17.29 21.72
CA LYS A 22 42.91 -18.17 22.83
C LYS A 22 44.06 -18.58 23.73
N LYS A 23 45.27 -18.75 23.18
CA LYS A 23 46.49 -19.08 23.94
C LYS A 23 47.18 -17.86 24.53
N SER A 24 46.79 -16.64 24.13
CA SER A 24 47.42 -15.40 24.59
C SER A 24 47.07 -15.04 26.04
N ASP A 25 47.99 -14.32 26.69
CA ASP A 25 47.76 -13.75 28.02
C ASP A 25 46.57 -12.79 28.04
N LEU A 26 46.30 -12.10 26.92
CA LEU A 26 45.19 -11.16 26.80
C LEU A 26 43.85 -11.87 26.94
N TYR A 27 43.69 -13.04 26.30
CA TYR A 27 42.49 -13.86 26.45
C TYR A 27 42.31 -14.34 27.89
N GLN A 28 43.40 -14.78 28.53
CA GLN A 28 43.36 -15.20 29.94
C GLN A 28 43.02 -14.03 30.90
N ARG A 29 43.55 -12.82 30.63
CA ARG A 29 43.22 -11.61 31.40
C ARG A 29 41.76 -11.21 31.23
N ASN A 30 41.24 -11.20 30.01
CA ASN A 30 39.84 -10.90 29.75
C ASN A 30 38.92 -11.94 30.41
N LYS A 31 39.27 -13.23 30.37
CA LYS A 31 38.53 -14.27 31.10
C LYS A 31 38.54 -14.07 32.61
N ARG A 32 39.67 -13.63 33.18
CA ARG A 32 39.75 -13.26 34.61
C ARG A 32 38.88 -12.06 34.93
N LEU A 33 38.94 -10.99 34.13
CA LEU A 33 38.13 -9.79 34.32
C LEU A 33 36.63 -10.07 34.20
N ILE A 34 36.22 -10.88 33.21
CA ILE A 34 34.83 -11.33 33.09
C ILE A 34 34.42 -12.09 34.35
N LYS A 35 35.27 -12.98 34.85
CA LYS A 35 34.98 -13.73 36.07
C LYS A 35 34.83 -12.80 37.28
N GLU A 36 35.72 -11.82 37.42
CA GLU A 36 35.71 -10.81 38.48
C GLU A 36 34.47 -9.92 38.42
N LEU A 37 34.09 -9.44 37.24
CA LEU A 37 32.89 -8.61 37.05
C LEU A 37 31.58 -9.42 37.12
N SER A 38 31.64 -10.73 36.85
CA SER A 38 30.49 -11.63 36.99
C SER A 38 30.23 -12.08 38.42
N THR A 39 31.23 -11.94 39.30
CA THR A 39 31.05 -12.17 40.73
C THR A 39 30.55 -10.89 41.38
N LEU A 40 29.36 -10.95 41.98
CA LEU A 40 28.80 -9.87 42.78
C LEU A 40 29.76 -9.51 43.92
N ALA A 41 29.93 -8.21 44.19
CA ALA A 41 30.67 -7.78 45.38
C ALA A 41 29.93 -8.26 46.65
N PRO A 42 30.62 -8.56 47.75
CA PRO A 42 30.03 -9.21 48.93
C PRO A 42 28.79 -8.49 49.51
N ASP A 43 28.69 -7.18 49.29
CA ASP A 43 27.61 -6.32 49.78
C ASP A 43 26.70 -5.75 48.67
N SER A 44 26.83 -6.21 47.42
CA SER A 44 26.01 -5.72 46.30
C SER A 44 24.85 -6.65 45.99
N ASN A 45 23.63 -6.10 45.98
CA ASN A 45 22.43 -6.79 45.52
C ASN A 45 22.24 -6.62 44.00
N ASP A 46 21.70 -7.63 43.34
CA ASP A 46 21.32 -7.54 41.93
C ASP A 46 20.34 -6.38 41.67
N LEU A 47 20.46 -5.74 40.50
CA LEU A 47 19.50 -4.73 40.03
C LEU A 47 18.11 -5.35 39.89
N ASN A 48 17.29 -5.20 40.91
CA ASN A 48 15.93 -5.71 40.93
C ASN A 48 14.94 -4.59 40.61
N PHE A 49 14.26 -4.71 39.48
CA PHE A 49 13.13 -3.86 39.15
C PHE A 49 11.86 -4.53 39.65
N THR A 50 11.09 -3.82 40.49
CA THR A 50 9.83 -4.32 41.06
C THR A 50 8.79 -4.67 40.00
N THR A 51 8.90 -4.11 38.80
CA THR A 51 8.01 -4.37 37.66
C THR A 51 8.82 -4.37 36.36
N GLN A 52 8.41 -5.20 35.40
CA GLN A 52 9.01 -5.25 34.06
C GLN A 52 8.80 -3.94 33.27
N PHE A 53 7.76 -3.17 33.59
CA PHE A 53 7.37 -1.95 32.89
C PHE A 53 7.19 -0.79 33.88
N SER A 54 7.60 0.42 33.49
CA SER A 54 7.56 1.60 34.37
C SER A 54 6.16 2.01 34.84
N GLN A 55 5.10 1.57 34.16
CA GLN A 55 3.70 1.84 34.49
C GLN A 55 2.80 0.66 34.08
N PRO A 56 1.65 0.45 34.75
CA PRO A 56 0.68 -0.57 34.38
C PRO A 56 0.14 -0.39 32.95
N PHE A 57 -0.24 -1.50 32.31
CA PHE A 57 -0.81 -1.51 30.95
C PHE A 57 -1.96 -0.53 30.75
N LEU A 58 -2.88 -0.45 31.73
CA LEU A 58 -4.03 0.45 31.65
C LEU A 58 -3.64 1.92 31.60
N VAL A 59 -2.60 2.32 32.35
CA VAL A 59 -2.10 3.71 32.36
C VAL A 59 -1.46 4.05 31.02
N GLN A 60 -0.68 3.14 30.45
CA GLN A 60 -0.07 3.32 29.13
C GLN A 60 -1.14 3.37 28.02
N CYS A 61 -2.13 2.48 28.09
CA CYS A 61 -3.25 2.44 27.15
C CYS A 61 -4.07 3.73 27.20
N GLN A 62 -4.41 4.21 28.40
CA GLN A 62 -5.13 5.46 28.58
C GLN A 62 -4.33 6.66 28.07
N ALA A 63 -3.02 6.71 28.32
CA ALA A 63 -2.15 7.76 27.79
C ALA A 63 -2.08 7.74 26.24
N CYS A 64 -2.01 6.55 25.64
CA CYS A 64 -2.04 6.38 24.19
C CYS A 64 -3.39 6.82 23.59
N LEU A 65 -4.50 6.41 24.20
CA LEU A 65 -5.85 6.81 23.77
C LEU A 65 -6.05 8.32 23.89
N TRP A 66 -5.58 8.92 24.98
CA TRP A 66 -5.58 10.36 25.17
C TRP A 66 -4.81 11.09 24.06
N LYS A 67 -3.57 10.65 23.80
CA LYS A 67 -2.71 11.23 22.75
C LYS A 67 -3.33 11.07 21.36
N GLN A 68 -3.92 9.90 21.08
CA GLN A 68 -4.60 9.62 19.82
C GLN A 68 -5.84 10.51 19.64
N ASN A 69 -6.66 10.66 20.68
CA ASN A 69 -7.82 11.53 20.66
C ASN A 69 -7.40 13.00 20.43
N LEU A 70 -6.37 13.47 21.13
CA LEU A 70 -5.85 14.83 20.97
C LEU A 70 -5.31 15.09 19.55
N SER A 71 -4.61 14.10 18.97
CA SER A 71 -4.12 14.18 17.58
C SER A 71 -5.27 14.19 16.57
N TYR A 72 -6.35 13.46 16.86
CA TYR A 72 -7.53 13.38 15.99
C TYR A 72 -8.27 14.72 15.91
N TRP A 73 -8.42 15.41 17.04
CA TRP A 73 -9.08 16.72 17.12
C TRP A 73 -8.21 17.89 16.65
N ARG A 74 -6.88 17.71 16.54
CA ARG A 74 -5.96 18.72 15.99
C ARG A 74 -5.90 18.76 14.46
N ASN A 75 -6.49 17.79 13.75
CA ASN A 75 -6.64 17.77 12.29
C ASN A 75 -8.12 17.94 11.86
N PRO A 76 -8.73 19.10 12.10
CA PRO A 76 -10.16 19.31 11.89
C PRO A 76 -10.57 19.19 10.42
N SER A 77 -9.74 19.60 9.47
CA SER A 77 -10.06 19.59 8.04
C SER A 77 -10.33 18.18 7.52
N TYR A 78 -9.47 17.22 7.87
CA TYR A 78 -9.62 15.82 7.46
C TYR A 78 -10.83 15.16 8.13
N THR A 79 -11.02 15.39 9.43
CA THR A 79 -12.12 14.81 10.21
C THR A 79 -13.48 15.38 9.84
N ALA A 80 -13.57 16.70 9.59
CA ALA A 80 -14.80 17.38 9.23
C ALA A 80 -15.27 17.00 7.83
N ILE A 81 -14.35 16.94 6.85
CA ILE A 81 -14.67 16.48 5.49
C ILE A 81 -15.21 15.05 5.55
N ARG A 82 -14.52 14.16 6.27
CA ARG A 82 -14.97 12.77 6.44
C ARG A 82 -16.37 12.70 7.08
N GLN A 83 -16.64 13.47 8.12
CA GLN A 83 -17.96 13.45 8.77
C GLN A 83 -19.07 14.07 7.94
N PHE A 84 -18.78 15.15 7.24
CA PHE A 84 -19.74 15.78 6.33
C PHE A 84 -20.17 14.80 5.23
N PHE A 85 -19.21 14.19 4.53
CA PHE A 85 -19.50 13.22 3.48
C PHE A 85 -20.18 11.96 4.02
N THR A 86 -19.76 11.46 5.19
CA THR A 86 -20.40 10.29 5.82
C THR A 86 -21.86 10.57 6.19
N THR A 87 -22.15 11.78 6.70
CA THR A 87 -23.51 12.17 7.10
C THR A 87 -24.43 12.37 5.90
N VAL A 88 -23.97 13.09 4.87
CA VAL A 88 -24.74 13.29 3.62
C VAL A 88 -25.08 11.93 2.98
N MET A 89 -24.13 11.00 2.97
CA MET A 89 -24.36 9.66 2.44
C MET A 89 -25.26 8.83 3.34
N ALA A 90 -25.11 8.87 4.66
CA ALA A 90 -26.01 8.17 5.58
C ALA A 90 -27.47 8.63 5.41
N LEU A 91 -27.69 9.92 5.15
CA LEU A 91 -29.01 10.46 4.85
C LEU A 91 -29.51 10.01 3.47
N PHE A 92 -28.66 10.03 2.44
CA PHE A 92 -29.00 9.52 1.11
C PHE A 92 -29.36 8.02 1.14
N PHE A 93 -28.55 7.19 1.79
CA PHE A 93 -28.79 5.75 1.96
C PHE A 93 -30.02 5.47 2.83
N GLY A 94 -30.16 6.19 3.94
CA GLY A 94 -31.31 6.06 4.84
C GLY A 94 -32.62 6.40 4.15
N SER A 95 -32.62 7.41 3.27
CA SER A 95 -33.80 7.80 2.48
C SER A 95 -34.05 6.88 1.28
N ALA A 96 -33.01 6.47 0.54
CA ALA A 96 -33.14 5.58 -0.62
C ALA A 96 -33.61 4.16 -0.24
N PHE A 97 -33.23 3.66 0.93
CA PHE A 97 -33.62 2.34 1.45
C PHE A 97 -34.53 2.41 2.67
N TRP A 98 -35.31 3.48 2.76
CA TRP A 98 -36.22 3.73 3.89
C TRP A 98 -37.14 2.53 4.13
N ASP A 99 -37.14 2.02 5.37
CA ASP A 99 -37.97 0.89 5.82
C ASP A 99 -37.78 -0.43 5.05
N LEU A 100 -36.69 -0.57 4.27
CA LEU A 100 -36.42 -1.82 3.54
C LEU A 100 -36.11 -2.97 4.49
N GLY A 101 -35.41 -2.69 5.60
CA GLY A 101 -35.04 -3.68 6.61
C GLY A 101 -36.21 -4.24 7.43
N GLY A 102 -37.37 -3.57 7.44
CA GLY A 102 -38.59 -4.01 8.14
C GLY A 102 -39.42 -5.03 7.34
N LYS A 103 -39.21 -5.11 6.03
CA LYS A 103 -39.97 -5.99 5.11
C LYS A 103 -39.19 -7.28 4.88
N ARG A 104 -39.62 -8.38 5.54
CA ARG A 104 -38.94 -9.69 5.49
C ARG A 104 -39.88 -10.87 5.22
N LYS A 105 -41.16 -10.61 4.92
CA LYS A 105 -42.19 -11.65 4.90
C LYS A 105 -42.22 -12.42 3.57
N LYS A 106 -41.73 -11.84 2.47
CA LYS A 106 -41.68 -12.50 1.15
C LYS A 106 -40.24 -12.75 0.71
N GLN A 107 -40.03 -13.81 -0.07
CA GLN A 107 -38.75 -14.10 -0.72
C GLN A 107 -38.29 -12.94 -1.62
N GLN A 108 -39.24 -12.23 -2.24
CA GLN A 108 -38.97 -11.00 -2.99
C GLN A 108 -38.41 -9.86 -2.12
N ASP A 109 -38.85 -9.73 -0.86
CA ASP A 109 -38.36 -8.69 0.04
C ASP A 109 -36.90 -8.96 0.46
N LEU A 110 -36.56 -10.24 0.62
CA LEU A 110 -35.17 -10.69 0.83
C LEU A 110 -34.31 -10.43 -0.40
N PHE A 111 -34.80 -10.70 -1.61
CA PHE A 111 -34.09 -10.36 -2.85
C PHE A 111 -33.94 -8.85 -3.03
N ASN A 112 -34.94 -8.04 -2.66
CA ASN A 112 -34.86 -6.58 -2.70
C ASN A 112 -33.86 -6.04 -1.67
N SER A 113 -33.79 -6.64 -0.47
CA SER A 113 -32.78 -6.32 0.54
C SER A 113 -31.37 -6.70 0.09
N LEU A 114 -31.18 -7.85 -0.54
CA LEU A 114 -29.90 -8.21 -1.17
C LEU A 114 -29.57 -7.28 -2.34
N GLY A 115 -30.58 -6.89 -3.14
CA GLY A 115 -30.46 -5.91 -4.21
C GLY A 115 -29.94 -4.55 -3.72
N SER A 116 -30.38 -4.09 -2.54
CA SER A 116 -29.88 -2.84 -1.94
C SER A 116 -28.38 -2.88 -1.61
N MET A 117 -27.84 -4.04 -1.26
CA MET A 117 -26.40 -4.24 -1.02
C MET A 117 -25.59 -4.28 -2.33
N TYR A 118 -26.22 -4.59 -3.47
CA TYR A 118 -25.58 -4.44 -4.78
C TYR A 118 -25.65 -2.99 -5.29
N VAL A 119 -26.73 -2.26 -4.95
CA VAL A 119 -26.87 -0.84 -5.29
C VAL A 119 -25.86 0.04 -4.52
N SER A 120 -25.46 -0.33 -3.30
CA SER A 120 -24.39 0.39 -2.59
C SER A 120 -23.07 0.43 -3.37
N VAL A 121 -22.77 -0.60 -4.17
CA VAL A 121 -21.60 -0.64 -5.07
C VAL A 121 -21.76 0.32 -6.24
N GLY A 122 -22.98 0.45 -6.77
CA GLY A 122 -23.29 1.41 -7.84
C GLY A 122 -23.13 2.87 -7.39
N ILE A 123 -23.28 3.14 -6.09
CA ILE A 123 -23.13 4.48 -5.49
C ILE A 123 -21.64 4.85 -5.30
N GLU A 124 -20.74 3.88 -5.20
CA GLU A 124 -19.30 4.16 -5.17
C GLU A 124 -18.83 4.83 -6.48
N ILE A 125 -19.46 4.53 -7.61
CA ILE A 125 -19.11 5.08 -8.93
C ILE A 125 -19.21 6.63 -8.94
N PRO A 126 -20.38 7.26 -8.66
CA PRO A 126 -20.48 8.72 -8.61
C PRO A 126 -19.65 9.34 -7.49
N TYR A 127 -19.47 8.64 -6.36
CA TYR A 127 -18.63 9.14 -5.27
C TYR A 127 -17.16 9.25 -5.71
N ILE A 128 -16.61 8.17 -6.27
CA ILE A 128 -15.24 8.11 -6.77
C ILE A 128 -15.05 9.08 -7.93
N PHE A 129 -16.08 9.33 -8.73
CA PHE A 129 -16.05 10.32 -9.81
C PHE A 129 -15.79 11.73 -9.26
N VAL A 130 -16.60 12.18 -8.30
CA VAL A 130 -16.42 13.50 -7.67
C VAL A 130 -15.10 13.56 -6.90
N GLN A 131 -14.76 12.52 -6.14
CA GLN A 131 -13.51 12.45 -5.39
C GLN A 131 -12.28 12.54 -6.30
N SER A 132 -12.25 11.76 -7.39
CA SER A 132 -11.14 11.76 -8.34
C SER A 132 -11.02 13.08 -9.10
N LEU A 133 -12.14 13.77 -9.35
CA LEU A 133 -12.13 15.09 -9.96
C LEU A 133 -11.52 16.13 -9.01
N VAL A 134 -11.97 16.18 -7.76
CA VAL A 134 -11.43 17.10 -6.75
C VAL A 134 -9.95 16.83 -6.50
N TYR A 135 -9.59 15.58 -6.25
CA TYR A 135 -8.18 15.16 -6.07
C TYR A 135 -7.35 15.49 -7.31
N GLY A 136 -7.88 15.16 -8.49
CA GLY A 136 -7.21 15.35 -9.77
C GLY A 136 -6.90 16.81 -10.03
N CYS A 137 -7.87 17.70 -9.89
CA CYS A 137 -7.69 19.15 -10.07
C CYS A 137 -6.61 19.72 -9.14
N ILE A 138 -6.63 19.35 -7.86
CA ILE A 138 -5.66 19.86 -6.87
C ILE A 138 -4.25 19.40 -7.21
N VAL A 139 -4.06 18.09 -7.43
CA VAL A 139 -2.73 17.54 -7.69
C VAL A 139 -2.20 18.01 -9.05
N TYR A 140 -3.04 18.05 -10.08
CA TYR A 140 -2.65 18.53 -11.40
C TYR A 140 -2.13 19.98 -11.34
N ALA A 141 -2.84 20.83 -10.59
CA ALA A 141 -2.43 22.22 -10.36
C ALA A 141 -1.12 22.33 -9.56
N MET A 142 -0.98 21.55 -8.48
CA MET A 142 0.20 21.62 -7.60
C MET A 142 1.47 21.04 -8.24
N VAL A 143 1.33 20.01 -9.07
CA VAL A 143 2.46 19.43 -9.81
C VAL A 143 2.91 20.35 -10.93
N GLY A 144 2.03 21.23 -11.42
CA GLY A 144 2.34 22.17 -12.49
C GLY A 144 2.33 21.52 -13.88
N PHE A 145 1.47 20.52 -14.09
CA PHE A 145 1.28 19.95 -15.43
C PHE A 145 0.69 20.96 -16.40
N GLU A 146 0.93 20.76 -17.70
CA GLU A 146 0.44 21.64 -18.76
C GLU A 146 -1.09 21.66 -18.79
N TRP A 147 -1.70 22.85 -18.74
CA TRP A 147 -3.16 23.00 -18.71
C TRP A 147 -3.82 22.85 -20.09
N THR A 148 -3.63 21.70 -20.73
CA THR A 148 -4.35 21.30 -21.95
C THR A 148 -5.53 20.41 -21.57
N LEU A 149 -6.72 20.68 -22.14
CA LEU A 149 -7.93 19.88 -21.89
C LEU A 149 -7.68 18.39 -22.12
N THR A 150 -7.03 18.03 -23.23
CA THR A 150 -6.73 16.63 -23.57
C THR A 150 -5.86 15.94 -22.51
N LYS A 151 -4.76 16.57 -22.06
CA LYS A 151 -3.86 16.02 -21.05
C LYS A 151 -4.55 15.90 -19.69
N PHE A 152 -5.34 16.91 -19.31
CA PHE A 152 -6.13 16.88 -18.09
C PHE A 152 -7.18 15.77 -18.08
N PHE A 153 -7.94 15.59 -19.18
CA PHE A 153 -8.94 14.54 -19.27
C PHE A 153 -8.31 13.14 -19.22
N TRP A 154 -7.17 12.93 -19.88
CA TRP A 154 -6.43 11.66 -19.76
C TRP A 154 -5.94 11.40 -18.34
N TYR A 155 -5.35 12.41 -17.71
CA TYR A 155 -4.92 12.32 -16.31
C TYR A 155 -6.09 11.94 -15.40
N TRP A 156 -7.19 12.69 -15.48
CA TRP A 156 -8.37 12.46 -14.67
C TRP A 156 -9.00 11.09 -14.96
N PHE A 157 -9.06 10.65 -16.22
CA PHE A 157 -9.52 9.31 -16.61
C PHE A 157 -8.71 8.22 -15.92
N PHE A 158 -7.37 8.25 -16.02
CA PHE A 158 -6.51 7.25 -15.38
C PHE A 158 -6.62 7.30 -13.86
N MET A 159 -6.72 8.49 -13.26
CA MET A 159 -6.90 8.65 -11.82
C MET A 159 -8.25 8.10 -11.34
N TYR A 160 -9.34 8.40 -12.06
CA TYR A 160 -10.68 7.93 -11.75
C TYR A 160 -10.75 6.40 -11.76
N PHE A 161 -10.31 5.75 -12.85
CA PHE A 161 -10.34 4.30 -12.93
C PHE A 161 -9.35 3.64 -11.97
N THR A 162 -8.26 4.32 -11.60
CA THR A 162 -7.34 3.87 -10.56
C THR A 162 -8.02 3.78 -9.21
N PHE A 163 -8.69 4.85 -8.79
CA PHE A 163 -9.47 4.84 -7.55
C PHE A 163 -10.58 3.78 -7.61
N LEU A 164 -11.25 3.66 -8.77
CA LEU A 164 -12.32 2.70 -8.98
C LEU A 164 -11.86 1.25 -8.80
N TYR A 165 -10.79 0.82 -9.49
CA TYR A 165 -10.32 -0.56 -9.36
C TYR A 165 -9.75 -0.83 -7.96
N TYR A 166 -9.12 0.15 -7.29
CA TYR A 166 -8.61 -0.04 -5.93
C TYR A 166 -9.75 -0.25 -4.93
N THR A 167 -10.84 0.52 -5.06
CA THR A 167 -12.04 0.33 -4.24
C THR A 167 -12.68 -1.03 -4.48
N PHE A 168 -12.85 -1.43 -5.74
CA PHE A 168 -13.41 -2.74 -6.09
C PHE A 168 -12.51 -3.91 -5.66
N TYR A 169 -11.20 -3.75 -5.74
CA TYR A 169 -10.23 -4.71 -5.23
C TYR A 169 -10.35 -4.89 -3.71
N GLY A 170 -10.46 -3.80 -2.95
CA GLY A 170 -10.67 -3.85 -1.51
C GLY A 170 -11.97 -4.57 -1.14
N MET A 171 -13.06 -4.24 -1.83
CA MET A 171 -14.36 -4.91 -1.64
C MET A 171 -14.30 -6.40 -2.02
N MET A 172 -13.67 -6.74 -3.14
CA MET A 172 -13.43 -8.12 -3.58
C MET A 172 -12.73 -8.93 -2.49
N LEU A 173 -11.64 -8.42 -1.90
CA LEU A 173 -10.91 -9.13 -0.86
C LEU A 173 -11.74 -9.34 0.41
N VAL A 174 -12.49 -8.33 0.84
CA VAL A 174 -13.40 -8.49 1.99
C VAL A 174 -14.48 -9.53 1.69
N GLY A 175 -15.01 -9.58 0.47
CA GLY A 175 -16.00 -10.59 0.06
C GLY A 175 -15.43 -12.00 -0.12
N LEU A 176 -14.14 -12.14 -0.46
CA LEU A 176 -13.47 -13.44 -0.65
C LEU A 176 -12.92 -14.05 0.64
N THR A 177 -12.81 -13.27 1.73
CA THR A 177 -12.17 -13.71 2.96
C THR A 177 -13.17 -13.84 4.12
N PRO A 178 -12.94 -14.77 5.07
CA PRO A 178 -13.87 -14.95 6.20
C PRO A 178 -13.87 -13.80 7.21
N ASN A 179 -12.78 -13.01 7.26
CA ASN A 179 -12.59 -11.94 8.23
C ASN A 179 -11.76 -10.81 7.62
N TYR A 180 -12.10 -9.57 7.96
CA TYR A 180 -11.39 -8.35 7.61
C TYR A 180 -9.88 -8.39 7.92
N ALA A 181 -9.46 -9.03 9.02
CA ALA A 181 -8.04 -9.14 9.35
C ALA A 181 -7.25 -9.89 8.26
N VAL A 182 -7.81 -10.98 7.73
CA VAL A 182 -7.21 -11.75 6.63
C VAL A 182 -7.24 -10.94 5.34
N ALA A 183 -8.35 -10.24 5.06
CA ALA A 183 -8.48 -9.34 3.92
C ALA A 183 -7.36 -8.28 3.91
N SER A 184 -7.07 -7.66 5.05
CA SER A 184 -6.05 -6.64 5.21
C SER A 184 -4.63 -7.16 5.00
N ILE A 185 -4.32 -8.35 5.53
CA ILE A 185 -3.01 -9.01 5.34
C ILE A 185 -2.80 -9.32 3.85
N ILE A 186 -3.79 -9.90 3.17
CA ILE A 186 -3.69 -10.21 1.74
C ILE A 186 -3.59 -8.90 0.93
N SER A 187 -4.42 -7.92 1.24
CA SER A 187 -4.43 -6.62 0.54
C SER A 187 -3.07 -5.92 0.62
N SER A 188 -2.50 -5.83 1.82
CA SER A 188 -1.19 -5.21 2.04
C SER A 188 -0.07 -5.93 1.28
N ALA A 189 -0.03 -7.27 1.30
CA ALA A 189 0.98 -8.03 0.57
C ALA A 189 0.93 -7.78 -0.94
N PHE A 190 -0.25 -7.83 -1.54
CA PHE A 190 -0.44 -7.56 -2.96
C PHE A 190 -0.19 -6.09 -3.33
N ASN A 191 -0.58 -5.13 -2.49
CA ASN A 191 -0.29 -3.71 -2.70
C ASN A 191 1.22 -3.44 -2.69
N SER A 192 1.97 -4.08 -1.79
CA SER A 192 3.43 -4.00 -1.78
C SER A 192 4.05 -4.58 -3.04
N LEU A 193 3.55 -5.73 -3.51
CA LEU A 193 4.01 -6.32 -4.76
C LEU A 193 3.70 -5.45 -5.98
N TRP A 194 2.49 -4.91 -6.07
CA TRP A 194 2.11 -3.99 -7.13
C TRP A 194 2.95 -2.72 -7.12
N ASN A 195 3.23 -2.16 -5.95
CA ASN A 195 4.10 -1.00 -5.83
C ASN A 195 5.52 -1.29 -6.37
N LEU A 196 6.11 -2.43 -5.98
CA LEU A 196 7.45 -2.84 -6.39
C LEU A 196 7.57 -3.06 -7.91
N PHE A 197 6.61 -3.77 -8.50
CA PHE A 197 6.62 -4.15 -9.91
C PHE A 197 5.77 -3.23 -10.81
N SER A 198 5.31 -2.09 -10.31
CA SER A 198 4.52 -1.12 -11.08
C SER A 198 5.30 -0.51 -12.25
N GLY A 199 6.62 -0.58 -12.25
CA GLY A 199 7.46 0.05 -13.27
C GLY A 199 8.11 1.35 -12.83
N TYR A 200 7.74 1.90 -11.66
CA TYR A 200 8.39 3.09 -11.09
C TYR A 200 9.77 2.77 -10.49
N LEU A 201 9.82 1.85 -9.52
CA LEU A 201 11.08 1.46 -8.86
C LEU A 201 11.98 0.62 -9.79
N ILE A 202 11.38 -0.34 -10.50
CA ILE A 202 12.07 -1.21 -11.44
C ILE A 202 11.37 -1.09 -12.79
N PRO A 203 11.95 -0.40 -13.79
CA PRO A 203 11.33 -0.25 -15.10
C PRO A 203 11.20 -1.60 -15.80
N ARG A 204 10.16 -1.75 -16.62
CA ARG A 204 9.83 -2.99 -17.34
C ARG A 204 11.02 -3.58 -18.12
N THR A 205 11.87 -2.72 -18.68
CA THR A 205 13.06 -3.08 -19.48
C THR A 205 14.10 -3.84 -18.67
N LYS A 206 14.22 -3.56 -17.37
CA LYS A 206 15.16 -4.21 -16.45
C LYS A 206 14.59 -5.44 -15.73
N ILE A 207 13.28 -5.72 -15.88
CA ILE A 207 12.67 -6.91 -15.28
C ILE A 207 13.06 -8.16 -16.09
N PRO A 208 13.60 -9.21 -15.43
CA PRO A 208 13.90 -10.48 -16.07
C PRO A 208 12.69 -11.05 -16.81
N ILE A 209 12.92 -11.71 -17.94
CA ILE A 209 11.84 -12.15 -18.85
C ILE A 209 10.82 -13.04 -18.14
N TRP A 210 11.26 -13.92 -17.24
CA TRP A 210 10.40 -14.81 -16.45
C TRP A 210 9.55 -14.10 -15.38
N TRP A 211 9.92 -12.90 -14.93
CA TRP A 211 9.12 -12.07 -14.01
C TRP A 211 8.21 -11.07 -14.73
N ARG A 212 8.39 -10.90 -16.05
CA ARG A 212 7.72 -9.86 -16.82
C ARG A 212 6.21 -10.04 -16.92
N TRP A 213 5.69 -11.25 -16.78
CA TRP A 213 4.24 -11.49 -16.76
C TRP A 213 3.57 -10.78 -15.57
N PHE A 214 4.24 -10.70 -14.42
CA PHE A 214 3.69 -10.07 -13.22
C PHE A 214 3.46 -8.57 -13.44
N TYR A 215 4.39 -7.91 -14.15
CA TYR A 215 4.26 -6.52 -14.58
C TYR A 215 2.98 -6.31 -15.40
N TRP A 216 2.64 -7.23 -16.31
CA TRP A 216 1.44 -7.13 -17.15
C TRP A 216 0.14 -7.42 -16.39
N THR A 217 0.19 -8.24 -15.34
CA THR A 217 -0.97 -8.51 -14.47
C THR A 217 -1.20 -7.44 -13.39
N CYS A 218 -0.22 -6.57 -13.16
CA CYS A 218 -0.30 -5.50 -12.18
C CYS A 218 -1.18 -4.35 -12.72
N PRO A 219 -2.30 -3.97 -12.08
CA PRO A 219 -3.12 -2.86 -12.56
C PRO A 219 -2.38 -1.51 -12.45
N VAL A 220 -1.52 -1.36 -11.44
CA VAL A 220 -0.77 -0.12 -11.17
C VAL A 220 0.23 0.20 -12.28
N SER A 221 0.81 -0.82 -12.93
CA SER A 221 1.73 -0.58 -14.04
C SER A 221 1.06 0.04 -15.25
N TRP A 222 -0.19 -0.33 -15.52
CA TRP A 222 -0.99 0.25 -16.60
C TRP A 222 -1.42 1.68 -16.27
N THR A 223 -1.76 1.97 -15.01
CA THR A 223 -1.98 3.35 -14.56
C THR A 223 -0.73 4.21 -14.77
N LEU A 224 0.44 3.74 -14.32
CA LEU A 224 1.68 4.48 -14.49
C LEU A 224 2.04 4.69 -15.96
N TYR A 225 1.88 3.65 -16.79
CA TYR A 225 2.03 3.79 -18.23
C TYR A 225 1.12 4.90 -18.74
N GLY A 226 -0.19 4.82 -18.47
CA GLY A 226 -1.18 5.76 -18.97
C GLY A 226 -0.91 7.20 -18.56
N LEU A 227 -0.56 7.43 -17.30
CA LEU A 227 -0.21 8.75 -16.77
C LEU A 227 1.06 9.29 -17.43
N VAL A 228 2.16 8.52 -17.44
CA VAL A 228 3.44 9.00 -17.99
C VAL A 228 3.33 9.23 -19.49
N ALA A 229 2.72 8.31 -20.24
CA ALA A 229 2.57 8.44 -21.68
C ALA A 229 1.64 9.60 -22.07
N SER A 230 0.59 9.90 -21.29
CA SER A 230 -0.33 10.99 -21.60
C SER A 230 0.19 12.38 -21.23
N GLN A 231 1.03 12.49 -20.19
CA GLN A 231 1.53 13.79 -19.73
C GLN A 231 2.84 14.19 -20.42
N PHE A 232 3.72 13.21 -20.66
CA PHE A 232 5.10 13.45 -21.10
C PHE A 232 5.44 12.79 -22.44
N GLY A 233 4.52 12.00 -23.03
CA GLY A 233 4.80 11.22 -24.24
C GLY A 233 5.02 12.05 -25.51
N ASP A 234 4.54 13.29 -25.51
CA ASP A 234 4.58 14.26 -26.60
C ASP A 234 5.62 15.37 -26.39
N LEU A 235 6.30 15.42 -25.23
CA LEU A 235 7.28 16.46 -24.93
C LEU A 235 8.62 16.17 -25.59
N GLU A 236 9.11 17.13 -26.37
CA GLU A 236 10.40 17.07 -27.08
C GLU A 236 11.49 17.88 -26.38
N ASP A 237 11.23 18.39 -25.18
CA ASP A 237 12.23 19.10 -24.39
C ASP A 237 13.45 18.21 -24.11
N GLU A 238 14.64 18.80 -24.21
CA GLU A 238 15.90 18.11 -23.96
C GLU A 238 16.18 18.05 -22.45
N LEU A 239 16.56 16.86 -22.00
CA LEU A 239 17.10 16.62 -20.67
C LEU A 239 18.57 17.09 -20.60
N ASP A 240 19.12 17.23 -19.38
CA ASP A 240 20.51 17.67 -19.16
C ASP A 240 21.58 16.82 -19.88
N ASN A 241 21.23 15.61 -20.29
CA ASN A 241 22.07 14.68 -21.03
C ASN A 241 21.93 14.79 -22.56
N GLY A 242 21.10 15.70 -23.07
CA GLY A 242 20.84 15.93 -24.50
C GLY A 242 19.87 14.93 -25.14
N GLU A 243 19.23 14.04 -24.38
CA GLU A 243 18.14 13.19 -24.89
C GLU A 243 16.78 13.88 -24.71
N THR A 244 15.86 13.67 -25.65
CA THR A 244 14.48 14.19 -25.51
C THR A 244 13.70 13.40 -24.45
N ILE A 245 12.78 14.05 -23.73
CA ILE A 245 11.91 13.39 -22.73
C ILE A 245 11.17 12.19 -23.35
N LYS A 246 10.64 12.36 -24.57
CA LYS A 246 9.97 11.30 -25.33
C LYS A 246 10.86 10.09 -25.60
N GLU A 247 12.11 10.30 -25.98
CA GLU A 247 13.07 9.21 -26.20
C GLU A 247 13.43 8.51 -24.90
N PHE A 248 13.65 9.25 -23.81
CA PHE A 248 13.91 8.69 -22.49
C PHE A 248 12.76 7.79 -22.01
N ILE A 249 11.51 8.26 -22.14
CA ILE A 249 10.33 7.47 -21.76
C ILE A 249 10.23 6.18 -22.58
N ARG A 250 10.58 6.25 -23.87
CA ARG A 250 10.54 5.10 -24.77
C ARG A 250 11.67 4.11 -24.53
N SER A 251 12.88 4.59 -24.25
CA SER A 251 14.07 3.75 -24.05
C SER A 251 14.10 3.14 -22.65
N TYR A 252 13.83 3.95 -21.62
CA TYR A 252 13.92 3.55 -20.22
C TYR A 252 12.69 2.78 -19.76
N PHE A 253 11.49 3.36 -19.91
CA PHE A 253 10.24 2.74 -19.45
C PHE A 253 9.61 1.83 -20.51
N GLY A 254 9.89 2.06 -21.79
CA GLY A 254 9.25 1.31 -22.89
C GLY A 254 7.84 1.78 -23.19
N PHE A 255 7.45 2.98 -22.74
CA PHE A 255 6.11 3.51 -22.95
C PHE A 255 6.01 4.17 -24.33
N LYS A 256 4.87 3.94 -24.97
CA LYS A 256 4.50 4.46 -26.28
C LYS A 256 3.16 5.17 -26.19
N GLU A 257 3.14 6.42 -26.60
CA GLU A 257 1.95 7.28 -26.65
C GLU A 257 0.84 6.67 -27.54
N SER A 258 1.21 6.05 -28.66
CA SER A 258 0.25 5.42 -29.58
C SER A 258 -0.61 4.31 -28.95
N LEU A 259 -0.19 3.77 -27.80
CA LEU A 259 -0.89 2.69 -27.09
C LEU A 259 -1.75 3.19 -25.92
N ILE A 260 -1.85 4.51 -25.68
CA ILE A 260 -2.64 5.07 -24.56
C ILE A 260 -4.08 4.52 -24.54
N HIS A 261 -4.74 4.45 -25.69
CA HIS A 261 -6.09 3.90 -25.80
C HIS A 261 -6.16 2.41 -25.40
N GLY A 262 -5.16 1.61 -25.78
CA GLY A 262 -5.07 0.21 -25.37
C GLY A 262 -4.88 0.06 -23.87
N VAL A 263 -4.00 0.89 -23.29
CA VAL A 263 -3.77 0.95 -21.84
C VAL A 263 -5.03 1.36 -21.10
N ALA A 264 -5.77 2.35 -21.60
CA ALA A 264 -7.05 2.78 -21.06
C ALA A 264 -8.07 1.65 -20.99
N MET A 265 -8.21 0.87 -22.07
CA MET A 265 -9.10 -0.30 -22.09
C MET A 265 -8.69 -1.37 -21.06
N VAL A 266 -7.38 -1.59 -20.86
CA VAL A 266 -6.89 -2.55 -19.86
C VAL A 266 -7.24 -2.11 -18.45
N VAL A 267 -7.04 -0.82 -18.12
CA VAL A 267 -7.38 -0.29 -16.78
C VAL A 267 -8.89 -0.40 -16.51
N VAL A 268 -9.74 -0.07 -17.49
CA VAL A 268 -11.19 -0.29 -17.40
C VAL A 268 -11.51 -1.78 -17.20
N GLY A 269 -10.82 -2.65 -17.93
CA GLY A 269 -10.95 -4.10 -17.82
C GLY A 269 -10.67 -4.62 -16.41
N PHE A 270 -9.63 -4.11 -15.74
CA PHE A 270 -9.35 -4.46 -14.34
C PHE A 270 -10.47 -4.01 -13.39
N SER A 271 -11.00 -2.79 -13.56
CA SER A 271 -12.14 -2.33 -12.75
C SER A 271 -13.35 -3.25 -12.91
N VAL A 272 -13.72 -3.60 -14.14
CA VAL A 272 -14.84 -4.51 -14.40
C VAL A 272 -14.56 -5.90 -13.84
N LEU A 273 -13.35 -6.43 -14.02
CA LEU A 273 -12.95 -7.74 -13.49
C LEU A 273 -13.11 -7.81 -11.97
N PHE A 274 -12.58 -6.83 -11.23
CA PHE A 274 -12.71 -6.82 -9.76
C PHE A 274 -14.16 -6.65 -9.31
N LEU A 275 -14.95 -5.85 -10.02
CA LEU A 275 -16.38 -5.72 -9.75
C LEU A 275 -17.12 -7.06 -9.93
N LEU A 276 -16.84 -7.79 -11.02
CA LEU A 276 -17.44 -9.10 -11.28
C LEU A 276 -17.01 -10.14 -10.25
N LEU A 277 -15.73 -10.15 -9.87
CA LEU A 277 -15.21 -11.05 -8.84
C LEU A 277 -15.83 -10.75 -7.47
N PHE A 278 -16.07 -9.48 -7.14
CA PHE A 278 -16.78 -9.09 -5.94
C PHE A 278 -18.26 -9.53 -5.96
N ALA A 279 -18.96 -9.30 -7.08
CA ALA A 279 -20.34 -9.77 -7.22
C ALA A 279 -20.44 -11.30 -7.11
N TYR A 280 -19.47 -12.01 -7.69
CA TYR A 280 -19.35 -13.46 -7.57
C TYR A 280 -19.06 -13.90 -6.12
N SER A 281 -18.17 -13.20 -5.41
CA SER A 281 -17.77 -13.58 -4.05
C SER A 281 -18.94 -13.51 -3.07
N ILE A 282 -19.74 -12.43 -3.12
CA ILE A 282 -20.96 -12.28 -2.32
C ILE A 282 -21.98 -13.38 -2.62
N LYS A 283 -22.13 -13.75 -3.90
CA LYS A 283 -23.10 -14.76 -4.31
C LYS A 283 -22.68 -16.18 -3.87
N ARG A 284 -21.37 -16.47 -3.90
CA ARG A 284 -20.86 -17.84 -3.71
C ARG A 284 -20.43 -18.14 -2.28
N PHE A 285 -19.84 -17.17 -1.59
CA PHE A 285 -19.30 -17.36 -0.25
C PHE A 285 -20.25 -16.77 0.80
N ASN A 286 -20.75 -17.61 1.71
CA ASN A 286 -21.53 -17.19 2.86
C ASN A 286 -20.82 -17.65 4.14
N PHE A 287 -19.95 -16.78 4.67
CA PHE A 287 -19.16 -17.07 5.87
C PHE A 287 -19.96 -16.96 7.17
N GLN A 288 -21.24 -16.56 7.13
CA GLN A 288 -22.11 -16.45 8.30
C GLN A 288 -22.83 -17.78 8.65
N LYS A 289 -22.83 -18.78 7.76
CA LYS A 289 -23.33 -20.13 8.05
C LYS A 289 -22.18 -21.04 8.48
N ARG A 290 -21.66 -20.83 9.69
CA ARG A 290 -20.91 -21.82 10.47
C ARG A 290 -21.22 -21.66 11.94
#